data_AF-A0A7S9WSG7-F1
#
_entry.id   AF-A0A7S9WSG7-F1
#
_cell.length_a   1.000
_cell.length_b   1.000
_cell.length_c   1.000
_cell.angle_alpha   90.00
_cell.angle_beta   90.00
_cell.angle_gamma   90.00
#
_symmetry.space_group_name_H-M   'P 1'
#
loop_
_entity.id
_entity.type
_entity.pdbx_description
1 polymer ?
#
loop_
_entity_poly.entity_id
_entity_poly.type
_entity_poly.pdbx_seq_one_letter_code
_entity_poly.pdbx_strand_id
1 'polypeptide(L)'
;MQINSNFINLNKNGSTATDDENLKSKNLPKLDKSTILHDASNLASEVNNESESSADVIKKQLEKLQKQLKEIDSAIKQASASKNPYAKELVASLQTKKGAIFAQIMQLNAQLLKMQGA
;
A
#
# COMPACT_ATOMS: atom_id res chain seq x y z
N MET A 1 -18.81 21.21 -34.79
CA MET A 1 -18.18 20.01 -35.41
C MET A 1 -18.43 18.83 -34.50
N GLN A 2 -19.25 17.87 -34.93
CA GLN A 2 -19.40 16.57 -34.25
C GLN A 2 -18.50 15.59 -34.99
N ILE A 3 -17.48 15.08 -34.30
CA ILE A 3 -16.60 14.05 -34.83
C ILE A 3 -17.04 12.73 -34.20
N ASN A 4 -17.78 11.92 -34.97
CA ASN A 4 -18.11 10.55 -34.61
C ASN A 4 -16.85 9.70 -34.78
N SER A 5 -16.23 9.28 -33.68
CA SER A 5 -15.09 8.35 -33.74
C SER A 5 -15.56 6.94 -33.40
N ASN A 6 -15.62 6.08 -34.43
CA ASN A 6 -15.85 4.65 -34.31
C ASN A 6 -14.69 4.00 -33.54
N PHE A 7 -15.00 3.33 -32.44
CA PHE A 7 -14.03 2.54 -31.67
C PHE A 7 -13.64 1.28 -32.44
N ILE A 8 -12.35 1.11 -32.72
CA ILE A 8 -11.79 -0.10 -33.34
C ILE A 8 -11.78 -1.23 -32.28
N ASN A 9 -12.55 -2.29 -32.54
CA ASN A 9 -12.56 -3.52 -31.75
C ASN A 9 -11.49 -4.48 -32.29
N LEU A 10 -10.41 -4.69 -31.52
CA LEU A 10 -9.34 -5.64 -31.84
C LEU A 10 -9.66 -7.01 -31.22
N ASN A 11 -10.45 -7.81 -31.92
CA ASN A 11 -10.47 -9.25 -31.72
C ASN A 11 -9.56 -9.91 -32.77
N LYS A 12 -8.37 -10.38 -32.36
CA LYS A 12 -7.49 -11.20 -33.20
C LYS A 12 -7.26 -12.55 -32.54
N ASN A 13 -8.14 -13.49 -32.87
CA ASN A 13 -7.88 -14.92 -32.77
C ASN A 13 -7.38 -15.41 -34.15
N GLY A 14 -6.30 -16.20 -34.16
CA GLY A 14 -5.77 -16.90 -35.34
C GLY A 14 -4.24 -16.88 -35.33
N SER A 15 -3.54 -17.88 -34.79
CA SER A 15 -3.31 -19.25 -35.30
C SER A 15 -1.98 -19.40 -36.04
N THR A 16 -1.22 -20.42 -35.61
CA THR A 16 -0.20 -21.22 -36.32
C THR A 16 1.12 -20.58 -36.75
N ALA A 17 2.19 -20.96 -36.04
CA ALA A 17 3.50 -21.21 -36.63
C ALA A 17 4.00 -22.56 -36.06
N THR A 18 4.05 -23.57 -36.93
CA THR A 18 4.84 -24.79 -36.77
C THR A 18 6.30 -24.45 -37.03
N ASP A 19 7.21 -24.90 -36.18
CA ASP A 19 8.38 -25.71 -36.57
C ASP A 19 9.35 -25.85 -35.39
N ASP A 20 10.01 -27.00 -35.42
CA ASP A 20 11.30 -27.35 -34.82
C ASP A 20 11.44 -28.01 -33.43
N GLU A 21 12.09 -29.17 -33.53
CA GLU A 21 13.19 -29.66 -32.68
C GLU A 21 12.90 -30.30 -31.32
N ASN A 22 12.67 -31.62 -31.40
CA ASN A 22 13.34 -32.68 -30.64
C ASN A 22 14.36 -32.26 -29.56
N LEU A 23 13.98 -32.35 -28.28
CA LEU A 23 14.92 -32.65 -27.19
C LEU A 23 14.26 -33.54 -26.12
N LYS A 24 14.59 -34.85 -26.17
CA LYS A 24 14.56 -35.74 -25.02
C LYS A 24 15.43 -35.17 -23.89
N SER A 25 14.86 -34.82 -22.73
CA SER A 25 15.64 -34.76 -21.49
C SER A 25 14.77 -34.82 -20.22
N LYS A 26 15.13 -35.80 -19.38
CA LYS A 26 15.08 -35.85 -17.92
C LYS A 26 13.74 -35.82 -17.16
N ASN A 27 13.43 -37.02 -16.66
CA ASN A 27 12.86 -37.34 -15.36
C ASN A 27 13.02 -36.21 -14.31
N LEU A 28 11.90 -35.54 -13.98
CA LEU A 28 11.65 -34.97 -12.66
C LEU A 28 10.31 -35.54 -12.16
N PRO A 29 10.26 -36.24 -11.01
CA PRO A 29 8.98 -36.56 -10.39
C PRO A 29 8.31 -35.26 -9.96
N LYS A 30 7.06 -35.07 -10.40
CA LYS A 30 6.16 -33.99 -9.99
C LYS A 30 6.05 -33.98 -8.47
N LEU A 31 6.75 -33.06 -7.82
CA LEU A 31 6.39 -32.62 -6.48
C LEU A 31 5.21 -31.65 -6.62
N ASP A 32 4.03 -32.19 -6.92
CA ASP A 32 2.81 -31.38 -6.96
C ASP A 32 2.32 -31.16 -5.52
N LYS A 33 2.93 -30.11 -4.97
CA LYS A 33 2.62 -29.18 -3.89
C LYS A 33 1.15 -29.12 -3.41
N SER A 34 0.53 -30.25 -3.08
CA SER A 34 -0.83 -30.31 -2.49
C SER A 34 -0.85 -30.15 -0.96
N THR A 35 0.31 -29.93 -0.32
CA THR A 35 0.43 -29.94 1.15
C THR A 35 0.78 -28.59 1.79
N ILE A 36 0.75 -27.48 1.05
CA ILE A 36 1.03 -26.14 1.62
C ILE A 36 -0.14 -25.17 1.39
N LEU A 37 -1.37 -25.62 1.65
CA LEU A 37 -2.55 -24.72 1.63
C LEU A 37 -3.53 -24.98 2.78
N HIS A 38 -3.08 -25.53 3.91
CA HIS A 38 -4.01 -25.90 4.99
C HIS A 38 -3.84 -25.18 6.33
N ASP A 39 -2.88 -24.27 6.53
CA ASP A 39 -2.64 -23.73 7.90
C ASP A 39 -2.24 -22.24 8.00
N ALA A 40 -2.81 -21.35 7.19
CA ALA A 40 -2.53 -19.91 7.34
C ALA A 40 -3.71 -18.96 7.09
N SER A 41 -4.96 -19.42 7.24
CA SER A 41 -6.12 -18.51 7.16
C SER A 41 -7.06 -18.64 8.36
N ASN A 42 -6.48 -18.68 9.56
CA ASN A 42 -7.15 -18.30 10.81
C ASN A 42 -6.80 -16.85 11.18
N LEU A 43 -6.92 -15.91 10.24
CA LEU A 43 -6.83 -14.46 10.49
C LEU A 43 -8.12 -13.71 10.10
N ALA A 44 -9.24 -14.43 9.99
CA ALA A 44 -10.56 -13.84 9.77
C ALA A 44 -11.51 -14.06 10.96
N SER A 45 -10.98 -14.36 12.14
CA SER A 45 -11.76 -14.37 13.38
C SER A 45 -11.44 -13.13 14.21
N GLU A 46 -12.50 -12.35 14.44
CA GLU A 46 -12.67 -11.36 15.49
C GLU A 46 -12.01 -9.98 15.29
N VAL A 47 -12.70 -9.13 14.52
CA VAL A 47 -13.14 -7.86 15.12
C VAL A 47 -14.63 -7.70 14.79
N ASN A 48 -15.43 -7.72 15.84
CA ASN A 48 -16.81 -7.26 15.86
C ASN A 48 -16.90 -5.87 15.22
N ASN A 49 -17.23 -5.79 13.93
CA ASN A 49 -17.57 -4.54 13.28
C ASN A 49 -19.04 -4.22 13.57
N GLU A 50 -19.39 -4.11 14.85
CA GLU A 50 -20.56 -3.31 15.24
C GLU A 50 -20.19 -1.87 14.93
N SER A 51 -20.50 -1.45 13.70
CA SER A 51 -20.56 -0.06 13.25
C SER A 51 -19.56 0.87 13.95
N GLU A 52 -18.24 0.70 13.73
CA GLU A 52 -17.26 1.69 14.18
C GLU A 52 -17.73 3.05 13.65
N SER A 53 -18.09 3.97 14.57
CA SER A 53 -18.59 5.29 14.19
C SER A 53 -17.53 5.98 13.35
N SER A 54 -17.95 6.76 12.35
CA SER A 54 -17.02 7.53 11.51
C SER A 54 -16.08 8.41 12.34
N ALA A 55 -16.53 8.87 13.53
CA ALA A 55 -15.68 9.60 14.46
C ALA A 55 -14.60 8.73 15.11
N ASP A 56 -14.89 7.47 15.43
CA ASP A 56 -13.93 6.55 16.06
C ASP A 56 -12.86 6.09 15.07
N VAL A 57 -13.24 5.90 13.81
CA VAL A 57 -12.28 5.67 12.71
C VAL A 57 -11.30 6.83 12.57
N ILE A 58 -11.79 8.08 12.61
CA ILE A 58 -10.95 9.28 12.53
C ILE A 58 -10.02 9.39 13.74
N LYS A 59 -10.51 9.15 14.97
CA LYS A 59 -9.67 9.15 16.18
C LYS A 59 -8.54 8.12 16.09
N LYS A 60 -8.84 6.90 15.65
CA LYS A 60 -7.85 5.81 15.44
C LYS A 60 -6.80 6.18 14.38
N GLN A 61 -7.19 6.89 13.33
CA GLN A 61 -6.24 7.42 12.33
C GLN A 61 -5.36 8.52 12.92
N LEU A 62 -5.92 9.44 13.72
CA LEU A 62 -5.17 10.49 14.40
C LEU A 62 -4.10 9.91 15.34
N GLU A 63 -4.43 8.90 16.13
CA GLU A 63 -3.46 8.21 17.01
C GLU A 63 -2.30 7.58 16.22
N LYS A 64 -2.60 6.92 15.10
CA LYS A 64 -1.57 6.34 14.22
C LYS A 64 -0.65 7.42 13.65
N LEU A 65 -1.21 8.52 13.14
CA LEU A 65 -0.44 9.64 12.60
C LEU A 65 0.44 10.31 13.68
N GLN A 66 -0.08 10.45 14.90
CA GLN A 66 0.69 10.99 16.04
C GLN A 66 1.86 10.07 16.40
N LYS A 67 1.68 8.74 16.37
CA LYS A 67 2.77 7.79 16.60
C LYS A 67 3.82 7.89 15.49
N GLN A 68 3.41 7.92 14.23
CA GLN A 68 4.32 8.10 13.09
C GLN A 68 5.10 9.40 13.18
N LEU A 69 4.48 10.48 13.66
CA LEU A 69 5.15 11.76 13.88
C LEU A 69 6.31 11.65 14.88
N LYS A 70 6.10 10.94 16.01
CA LYS A 70 7.15 10.67 17.02
C LYS A 70 8.29 9.82 16.46
N GLU A 71 7.95 8.83 15.63
CA GLU A 71 8.94 7.99 14.96
C GLU A 71 9.79 8.82 13.97
N ILE A 72 9.16 9.69 13.18
CA ILE A 72 9.87 10.60 12.27
C ILE A 72 10.79 11.56 13.04
N ASP A 73 10.33 12.14 14.15
CA ASP A 73 11.19 13.01 14.97
C ASP A 73 12.42 12.28 15.51
N SER A 74 12.26 11.01 15.88
CA SER A 74 13.37 10.17 16.32
C SER A 74 14.32 9.85 15.16
N ALA A 75 13.78 9.53 13.98
CA ALA A 75 14.55 9.28 12.77
C ALA A 75 15.34 10.52 12.32
N ILE A 76 14.74 11.72 12.42
CA ILE A 76 15.42 12.99 12.11
C ILE A 76 16.60 13.20 13.05
N LYS A 77 16.43 12.99 14.37
CA LYS A 77 17.53 13.11 15.34
C LYS A 77 18.67 12.15 15.04
N GLN A 78 18.35 10.88 14.76
CA GLN A 78 19.34 9.87 14.41
C GLN A 78 20.05 10.18 13.09
N ALA A 79 19.31 10.56 12.05
CA ALA A 79 19.86 10.93 10.76
C ALA A 79 20.77 12.17 10.86
N SER A 80 20.38 13.17 11.66
CA SER A 80 21.17 14.39 11.86
C SER A 80 22.48 14.14 12.61
N ALA A 81 22.50 13.16 13.51
CA ALA A 81 23.70 12.74 14.24
C ALA A 81 24.55 11.70 13.49
N SER A 82 24.06 11.20 12.36
CA SER A 82 24.72 10.17 11.57
C SER A 82 25.91 10.73 10.79
N LYS A 83 26.95 9.91 10.61
CA LYS A 83 28.07 10.19 9.70
C LYS A 83 27.76 9.84 8.24
N ASN A 84 26.51 9.50 7.92
CA ASN A 84 26.08 9.15 6.57
C ASN A 84 26.26 10.37 5.63
N PRO A 85 26.93 10.23 4.47
CA PRO A 85 27.09 11.33 3.50
C PRO A 85 25.76 11.88 2.97
N TYR A 86 24.69 11.08 3.00
CA TYR A 86 23.33 11.47 2.60
C TYR A 86 22.47 11.96 3.77
N ALA A 87 23.03 12.15 4.97
CA ALA A 87 22.28 12.54 6.17
C ALA A 87 21.45 13.82 5.97
N LYS A 88 21.99 14.83 5.28
CA LYS A 88 21.29 16.10 5.03
C LYS A 88 20.03 15.90 4.18
N GLU A 89 20.14 15.14 3.10
CA GLU A 89 19.00 14.85 2.21
C GLU A 89 17.96 13.96 2.91
N LEU A 90 18.42 12.97 3.67
CA LEU A 90 17.54 12.13 4.48
C LEU A 90 16.76 12.96 5.50
N VAL A 91 17.43 13.86 6.22
CA VAL A 91 16.77 14.79 7.16
C VAL A 91 15.76 15.66 6.42
N ALA A 92 16.11 16.24 5.26
CA ALA A 92 15.18 17.04 4.48
C ALA A 92 13.94 16.23 4.04
N SER A 93 14.11 15.01 3.54
CA SER A 93 13.03 14.10 3.17
C SER A 93 12.12 13.78 4.37
N LEU A 94 12.71 13.49 5.53
CA LEU A 94 11.97 13.23 6.76
C LEU A 94 11.21 14.47 7.26
N GLN A 95 11.78 15.68 7.13
CA GLN A 95 11.09 16.93 7.46
C GLN A 95 9.89 17.18 6.52
N THR A 96 10.03 16.90 5.23
CA THR A 96 8.90 16.96 4.29
C THR A 96 7.79 15.98 4.68
N LYS A 97 8.16 14.74 5.04
CA LYS A 97 7.18 13.74 5.53
C LYS A 97 6.51 14.20 6.83
N LYS A 98 7.27 14.79 7.76
CA LYS A 98 6.74 15.38 9.00
C LYS A 98 5.67 16.44 8.71
N GLY A 99 5.96 17.36 7.78
CA GLY A 99 5.02 18.38 7.33
C GLY A 99 3.74 17.79 6.71
N ALA A 100 3.88 16.77 5.86
CA ALA A 100 2.73 16.10 5.24
C ALA A 100 1.82 15.42 6.29
N ILE A 101 2.40 14.75 7.30
CA ILE A 101 1.63 14.15 8.40
C ILE A 101 0.89 15.21 9.21
N PHE A 102 1.52 16.36 9.50
CA PHE A 102 0.83 17.46 10.18
C PHE A 102 -0.38 17.98 9.39
N ALA A 103 -0.24 18.13 8.07
CA ALA A 103 -1.36 18.53 7.22
C ALA A 103 -2.51 17.51 7.29
N GLN A 104 -2.21 16.21 7.27
CA GLN A 104 -3.22 15.15 7.42
C GLN A 104 -3.91 15.19 8.78
N ILE A 105 -3.14 15.35 9.86
CA ILE A 105 -3.70 15.51 11.22
C ILE A 105 -4.64 16.72 11.27
N MET A 106 -4.23 17.86 10.68
CA MET A 106 -5.06 19.06 10.64
C MET A 106 -6.37 18.84 9.89
N GLN A 107 -6.31 18.16 8.74
CA GLN A 107 -7.50 17.82 7.94
C GLN A 107 -8.45 16.90 8.71
N LEU A 108 -7.94 15.85 9.34
CA LEU A 108 -8.75 14.92 10.13
C LEU A 108 -9.35 15.59 11.37
N ASN A 109 -8.59 16.44 12.06
CA ASN A 109 -9.11 17.22 13.18
C ASN A 109 -10.23 18.17 12.73
N ALA A 110 -10.08 18.83 11.58
CA ALA A 110 -11.13 19.68 11.03
C ALA A 110 -12.39 18.87 10.68
N GLN A 111 -12.24 17.66 10.14
CA GLN A 111 -13.36 16.75 9.88
C GLN A 111 -14.06 16.33 11.17
N LEU A 112 -13.29 15.95 12.20
CA LEU A 112 -13.83 15.56 13.50
C LEU A 112 -14.55 16.74 14.20
N LEU A 113 -14.05 17.96 14.06
CA LEU A 113 -14.69 19.16 14.60
C LEU A 113 -16.01 19.46 13.91
N LYS A 114 -16.07 19.34 12.57
CA LYS A 114 -17.33 19.51 11.81
C LYS A 114 -18.40 18.51 12.26
N MET A 115 -18.01 17.31 12.65
CA MET A 115 -18.94 16.28 13.15
C MET A 115 -19.39 16.51 14.59
N GLN A 116 -18.57 17.16 15.42
CA GLN A 116 -18.90 17.48 16.82
C GLN A 116 -19.72 18.77 16.97
N GLY A 117 -19.65 19.67 15.99
CA GLY A 117 -20.40 20.93 15.95
C GLY A 117 -21.71 20.87 15.16
N ALA A 118 -22.17 19.68 14.78
CA ALA A 118 -23.43 19.44 14.05
C ALA A 118 -24.56 19.04 14.99
#